data_AF-X0UU60-F1
#
_entry.id   AF-X0UU60-F1
#
_cell.length_a   1.000
_cell.length_b   1.000
_cell.length_c   1.000
_cell.angle_alpha   90.00
_cell.angle_beta   90.00
_cell.angle_gamma   90.00
#
_symmetry.space_group_name_H-M   'P 1'
#
loop_
_entity.id
_entity.type
_entity.pdbx_description
1 polymer ?
#
loop_
_entity_poly.entity_id
_entity_poly.type
_entity_poly.pdbx_seq_one_letter_code
_entity_poly.pdbx_strand_id
1 'polypeptide(L)'
;GTEEKLFKYHLVVIGDIEATRLAADEIELVKRYVSEEGGTIVFLAGTRFGPEEWTGTPLEEVLPVVMREGIERRTPEQEVIDAVTQPVRARLTERGARHPLLFVSDDKTEQTEAWEEFLLIYNSVGAEKAKPGALQLLETDEEEPEPLIVYSRYGSGVVVYMGTDELWRWRYRPGPVTHDRFWGALLQQTALARLLGESRRLALFIDKRELGVGDEQVVSARVLGEDYQPLQDDTVTVEVEAMDEEGGGSRKTEVVLNVVNKEGGLYEG
;
A
#
# COMPACT_ATOMS: atom_id res chain seq x y z
N GLY A 1 -3.02 11.20 27.51
CA GLY A 1 -2.06 12.09 26.81
C GLY A 1 -2.32 12.13 25.32
N THR A 2 -1.47 12.78 24.51
CA THR A 2 -1.54 12.77 23.03
C THR A 2 -1.41 11.34 22.47
N GLU A 3 -0.56 10.53 23.08
CA GLU A 3 -0.41 9.09 22.79
C GLU A 3 -1.73 8.32 22.88
N GLU A 4 -2.41 8.35 24.04
CA GLU A 4 -3.71 7.70 24.22
C GLU A 4 -4.80 8.20 23.26
N LYS A 5 -4.64 9.39 22.68
CA LYS A 5 -5.56 9.88 21.64
C LYS A 5 -5.24 9.28 20.28
N LEU A 6 -3.95 9.23 19.91
CA LEU A 6 -3.51 8.67 18.63
C LEU A 6 -3.82 7.17 18.53
N PHE A 7 -3.56 6.41 19.60
CA PHE A 7 -3.68 4.94 19.58
C PHE A 7 -5.14 4.43 19.50
N LYS A 8 -6.12 5.34 19.60
CA LYS A 8 -7.54 5.06 19.35
C LYS A 8 -7.90 4.98 17.87
N TYR A 9 -7.05 5.51 17.00
CA TYR A 9 -7.26 5.47 15.56
C TYR A 9 -6.69 4.18 14.97
N HIS A 10 -7.33 3.70 13.89
CA HIS A 10 -6.87 2.54 13.12
C HIS A 10 -6.04 2.97 11.90
N LEU A 11 -6.32 4.15 11.39
CA LEU A 11 -5.72 4.75 10.21
C LEU A 11 -5.35 6.19 10.53
N VAL A 12 -4.12 6.54 10.19
CA VAL A 12 -3.64 7.93 10.13
C VAL A 12 -3.30 8.21 8.68
N VAL A 13 -3.86 9.28 8.11
CA VAL A 13 -3.48 9.76 6.77
C VAL A 13 -2.73 11.06 6.96
N ILE A 14 -1.51 11.11 6.43
CA ILE A 14 -0.66 12.28 6.42
C ILE A 14 -0.50 12.72 4.97
N GLY A 15 -1.00 13.89 4.62
CA GLY A 15 -0.81 14.51 3.31
C GLY A 15 -0.89 16.01 3.39
N ASP A 16 -0.11 16.68 2.54
CA ASP A 16 -0.03 18.15 2.43
C ASP A 16 0.35 18.88 3.74
N ILE A 17 1.27 18.29 4.51
CA ILE A 17 1.81 18.83 5.76
C ILE A 17 3.33 18.89 5.72
N GLU A 18 3.88 20.05 6.06
CA GLU A 18 5.31 20.26 6.33
C GLU A 18 5.73 19.56 7.62
N ALA A 19 6.86 18.85 7.62
CA ALA A 19 7.30 18.06 8.77
C ALA A 19 7.53 18.90 10.03
N THR A 20 7.91 20.17 9.87
CA THR A 20 8.14 21.12 10.98
C THR A 20 6.88 21.45 11.79
N ARG A 21 5.70 21.08 11.30
CA ARG A 21 4.44 21.22 12.05
C ARG A 21 4.28 20.18 13.15
N LEU A 22 5.04 19.08 13.10
CA LEU A 22 5.11 18.08 14.14
C LEU A 22 6.39 18.28 14.94
N ALA A 23 6.27 18.27 16.26
CA ALA A 23 7.44 18.21 17.13
C ALA A 23 8.14 16.85 17.00
N ALA A 24 9.44 16.80 17.31
CA ALA A 24 10.23 15.58 17.15
C ALA A 24 9.66 14.38 17.94
N ASP A 25 9.09 14.63 19.12
CA ASP A 25 8.42 13.62 19.93
C ASP A 25 7.07 13.16 19.33
N GLU A 26 6.37 14.03 18.61
CA GLU A 26 5.16 13.65 17.85
C GLU A 26 5.51 12.76 16.65
N ILE A 27 6.60 13.06 15.94
CA ILE A 27 7.10 12.23 14.83
C ILE A 27 7.49 10.83 15.33
N GLU A 28 8.21 10.75 16.46
CA GLU A 28 8.55 9.47 17.12
C GLU A 28 7.29 8.73 17.61
N LEU A 29 6.30 9.46 18.12
CA LEU A 29 5.02 8.88 18.53
C LEU A 29 4.28 8.26 17.33
N VAL A 30 4.30 8.89 16.16
CA VAL A 30 3.73 8.32 14.92
C VAL A 30 4.51 7.08 14.49
N LYS A 31 5.84 7.09 14.57
CA LYS A 31 6.67 5.90 14.29
C LYS A 31 6.25 4.72 15.18
N ARG A 32 6.12 4.94 16.49
CA ARG A 32 5.66 3.93 17.46
C ARG A 32 4.23 3.45 17.23
N TYR A 33 3.32 4.36 16.87
CA TYR A 33 1.95 4.01 16.50
C TYR A 33 1.91 2.95 15.38
N VAL A 34 2.80 3.07 14.40
CA VAL A 34 2.91 2.09 13.33
C VAL A 34 3.66 0.84 13.80
N SER A 35 4.85 0.97 14.38
CA SER A 35 5.73 -0.17 14.65
C SER A 35 5.30 -1.06 15.81
N GLU A 36 4.68 -0.48 16.85
CA GLU A 36 4.36 -1.18 18.10
C GLU A 36 2.88 -1.52 18.18
N GLU A 37 2.02 -0.53 17.92
CA GLU A 37 0.56 -0.62 18.10
C GLU A 37 -0.19 -1.21 16.89
N GLY A 38 0.52 -1.48 15.80
CA GLY A 38 -0.08 -2.06 14.59
C GLY A 38 -0.96 -1.07 13.82
N GLY A 39 -0.77 0.22 14.05
CA GLY A 39 -1.46 1.28 13.34
C GLY A 39 -1.19 1.24 11.84
N THR A 40 -2.18 1.66 11.05
CA THR A 40 -1.95 1.92 9.62
C THR A 40 -1.67 3.38 9.40
N ILE A 41 -0.68 3.68 8.57
CA ILE A 41 -0.37 5.02 8.10
C ILE A 41 -0.40 5.08 6.57
N VAL A 42 -0.94 6.18 6.04
CA VAL A 42 -0.86 6.54 4.63
C VAL A 42 -0.08 7.84 4.50
N PHE A 43 1.01 7.81 3.74
CA PHE A 43 1.72 8.98 3.28
C PHE A 43 1.20 9.36 1.90
N LEU A 44 0.39 10.43 1.85
CA LEU A 44 -0.26 10.92 0.65
C LEU A 44 0.50 12.14 0.12
N ALA A 45 0.81 12.15 -1.17
CA ALA A 45 1.28 13.34 -1.86
C ALA A 45 0.31 14.50 -1.62
N GLY A 46 0.85 15.70 -1.54
CA GLY A 46 0.07 16.95 -1.53
C GLY A 46 0.51 17.82 -2.69
N THR A 47 -0.23 18.90 -2.94
CA THR A 47 0.17 19.87 -3.96
C THR A 47 1.36 20.71 -3.47
N ARG A 48 1.47 20.95 -2.15
CA ARG A 48 2.53 21.78 -1.55
C ARG A 48 3.56 20.98 -0.78
N PHE A 49 3.13 19.93 -0.09
CA PHE A 49 3.98 19.09 0.73
C PHE A 49 3.63 17.62 0.51
N GLY A 50 4.63 16.79 0.22
CA GLY A 50 4.43 15.36 0.08
C GLY A 50 5.26 14.51 1.04
N PRO A 51 5.35 13.21 0.77
CA PRO A 51 6.16 12.28 1.56
C PRO A 51 7.65 12.63 1.66
N GLU A 52 8.18 13.48 0.78
CA GLU A 52 9.56 13.99 0.83
C GLU A 52 9.86 14.79 2.10
N GLU A 53 8.84 15.36 2.74
CA GLU A 53 8.99 16.10 4.00
C GLU A 53 9.50 15.22 5.14
N TRP A 54 9.33 13.89 5.05
CA TRP A 54 9.76 12.98 6.10
C TRP A 54 11.21 12.53 5.97
N THR A 55 11.90 12.87 4.87
CA THR A 55 13.34 12.61 4.71
C THR A 55 14.15 13.34 5.78
N GLY A 56 15.11 12.65 6.39
CA GLY A 56 15.90 13.15 7.52
C GLY A 56 15.17 13.12 8.87
N THR A 57 13.92 12.63 8.91
CA THR A 57 13.15 12.44 10.15
C THR A 57 13.04 10.95 10.50
N PRO A 58 12.67 10.59 11.75
CA PRO A 58 12.38 9.20 12.11
C PRO A 58 11.35 8.48 11.24
N LEU A 59 10.45 9.22 10.56
CA LEU A 59 9.47 8.65 9.63
C LEU A 59 10.05 8.29 8.26
N GLU A 60 11.27 8.72 7.93
CA GLU A 60 11.99 8.26 6.73
C GLU A 60 12.17 6.73 6.75
N GLU A 61 12.46 6.15 7.92
CA GLU A 61 12.55 4.69 8.07
C GLU A 61 11.23 3.99 7.79
N VAL A 62 10.11 4.63 8.16
CA VAL A 62 8.75 4.09 8.02
C VAL A 62 8.29 4.14 6.57
N LEU A 63 8.67 5.17 5.81
CA LEU A 63 8.32 5.28 4.39
C LEU A 63 8.71 4.01 3.62
N PRO A 64 7.82 3.49 2.75
CA PRO A 64 8.08 2.24 2.01
C PRO A 64 8.88 2.48 0.73
N VAL A 65 9.32 3.71 0.49
CA VAL A 65 10.04 4.17 -0.71
C VAL A 65 11.30 4.92 -0.31
N VAL A 66 12.23 5.01 -1.26
CA VAL A 66 13.34 5.96 -1.21
C VAL A 66 12.91 7.19 -2.00
N MET A 67 12.86 8.35 -1.33
CA MET A 67 12.48 9.61 -1.97
C MET A 67 13.59 10.07 -2.92
N ARG A 68 13.20 10.71 -4.03
CA ARG A 68 14.16 11.34 -4.95
C ARG A 68 14.83 12.53 -4.25
N GLU A 69 16.14 12.68 -4.45
CA GLU A 69 16.85 13.87 -3.97
C GLU A 69 16.51 15.10 -4.83
N GLY A 70 16.51 16.28 -4.20
CA GLY A 70 16.34 17.54 -4.92
C GLY A 70 14.96 17.78 -5.50
N ILE A 71 13.90 17.15 -4.95
CA ILE A 71 12.51 17.48 -5.28
C ILE A 71 12.29 18.97 -4.95
N GLU A 72 12.14 19.79 -5.99
CA GLU A 72 11.84 21.21 -5.81
C GLU A 72 10.36 21.38 -5.44
N ARG A 73 10.11 22.24 -4.44
CA ARG A 73 8.74 22.62 -4.08
C ARG A 73 8.11 23.35 -5.27
N ARG A 74 6.96 22.86 -5.72
CA ARG A 74 6.19 23.50 -6.79
C ARG A 74 5.69 24.86 -6.31
N THR A 75 5.81 25.88 -7.14
CA THR A 75 5.15 27.17 -6.91
C THR A 75 3.67 27.05 -7.29
N PRO A 76 2.79 27.93 -6.76
CA PRO A 76 1.37 27.95 -7.17
C PRO A 76 1.16 28.06 -8.68
N GLU A 77 2.07 28.74 -9.39
CA GLU A 77 2.03 28.86 -10.84
C GLU A 77 2.36 27.54 -11.55
N GLN A 78 3.31 26.77 -11.00
CA GLN A 78 3.66 25.43 -11.51
C GLN A 78 2.53 24.43 -11.24
N GLU A 79 1.85 24.48 -10.09
CA GLU A 79 0.66 23.65 -9.82
C GLU A 79 -0.42 23.85 -10.90
N VAL A 80 -0.70 25.10 -11.28
CA VAL A 80 -1.70 25.41 -12.32
C VAL A 80 -1.27 24.91 -13.69
N ILE A 81 0.02 24.99 -14.02
CA ILE A 81 0.58 24.50 -15.28
C ILE A 81 0.53 22.98 -15.32
N ASP A 82 1.04 22.29 -14.30
CA ASP A 82 1.09 20.82 -14.22
C ASP A 82 -0.31 20.20 -14.25
N ALA A 83 -1.30 20.84 -13.63
CA ALA A 83 -2.70 20.41 -13.71
C ALA A 83 -3.27 20.39 -15.15
N VAL A 84 -2.63 21.08 -16.10
CA VAL A 84 -3.04 21.17 -17.51
C VAL A 84 -1.96 20.73 -18.52
N THR A 85 -0.74 20.45 -18.08
CA THR A 85 0.34 19.90 -18.92
C THR A 85 0.55 18.40 -18.68
N GLN A 86 1.29 17.78 -19.60
CA GLN A 86 1.23 16.35 -19.94
C GLN A 86 1.12 15.41 -18.73
N PRO A 87 0.01 14.64 -18.63
CA PRO A 87 -0.12 13.64 -17.58
C PRO A 87 0.91 12.53 -17.75
N VAL A 88 1.43 12.04 -16.63
CA VAL A 88 2.18 10.80 -16.54
C VAL A 88 1.18 9.66 -16.67
N ARG A 89 1.49 8.71 -17.57
CA ARG A 89 0.69 7.50 -17.66
C ARG A 89 1.08 6.57 -16.51
N ALA A 90 0.11 6.03 -15.79
CA ALA A 90 0.32 5.02 -14.76
C ALA A 90 -0.01 3.63 -15.31
N ARG A 91 0.44 2.59 -14.60
CA ARG A 91 0.03 1.21 -14.82
C ARG A 91 0.06 0.43 -13.52
N LEU A 92 -0.78 -0.60 -13.44
CA LEU A 92 -0.71 -1.59 -12.38
C LEU A 92 0.53 -2.47 -12.58
N THR A 93 1.23 -2.78 -11.50
CA THR A 93 2.22 -3.86 -11.53
C THR A 93 1.50 -5.22 -11.49
N GLU A 94 2.21 -6.31 -11.79
CA GLU A 94 1.66 -7.68 -11.62
C GLU A 94 1.22 -7.96 -10.18
N ARG A 95 1.87 -7.31 -9.20
CA ARG A 95 1.49 -7.39 -7.79
C ARG A 95 0.28 -6.51 -7.50
N GLY A 96 0.26 -5.30 -8.03
CA GLY A 96 -0.88 -4.38 -7.90
C GLY A 96 -2.17 -4.97 -8.43
N ALA A 97 -2.11 -5.64 -9.59
CA ALA A 97 -3.25 -6.31 -10.20
C ALA A 97 -3.84 -7.44 -9.33
N ARG A 98 -3.07 -7.95 -8.35
CA ARG A 98 -3.45 -9.06 -7.45
C ARG A 98 -3.57 -8.64 -5.99
N HIS A 99 -3.25 -7.39 -5.65
CA HIS A 99 -3.19 -6.96 -4.25
C HIS A 99 -4.55 -6.40 -3.80
N PRO A 100 -5.14 -6.90 -2.70
CA PRO A 100 -6.48 -6.50 -2.25
C PRO A 100 -6.66 -5.00 -1.99
N LEU A 101 -5.58 -4.26 -1.72
CA LEU A 101 -5.62 -2.79 -1.59
C LEU A 101 -6.18 -2.11 -2.86
N LEU A 102 -5.88 -2.66 -4.04
CA LEU A 102 -6.26 -2.05 -5.31
C LEU A 102 -7.55 -2.62 -5.89
N PHE A 103 -8.22 -3.56 -5.20
CA PHE A 103 -9.49 -4.14 -5.67
C PHE A 103 -10.63 -3.14 -5.50
N VAL A 104 -11.12 -2.67 -6.64
CA VAL A 104 -12.16 -1.65 -6.79
C VAL A 104 -13.36 -2.17 -7.59
N SER A 105 -13.27 -3.39 -8.12
CA SER A 105 -14.41 -4.23 -8.47
C SER A 105 -14.13 -5.70 -8.15
N ASP A 106 -15.21 -6.46 -7.96
CA ASP A 106 -15.16 -7.91 -7.81
C ASP A 106 -15.05 -8.60 -9.19
N ASP A 107 -15.47 -7.91 -10.26
CA ASP A 107 -15.26 -8.34 -11.65
C ASP A 107 -13.89 -7.90 -12.18
N LYS A 108 -13.12 -8.83 -12.74
CA LYS A 108 -11.75 -8.59 -13.23
C LYS A 108 -11.70 -7.63 -14.43
N THR A 109 -12.73 -7.64 -15.28
CA THR A 109 -12.80 -6.77 -16.45
C THR A 109 -13.08 -5.34 -15.98
N GLU A 110 -14.10 -5.15 -15.16
CA GLU A 110 -14.43 -3.84 -14.56
C GLU A 110 -13.28 -3.28 -13.73
N GLN A 111 -12.58 -4.13 -12.98
CA GLN A 111 -11.37 -3.78 -12.24
C GLN A 111 -10.31 -3.19 -13.16
N THR A 112 -10.05 -3.85 -14.30
CA THR A 112 -9.04 -3.40 -15.27
C THR A 112 -9.47 -2.09 -15.91
N GLU A 113 -10.71 -1.99 -16.37
CA GLU A 113 -11.28 -0.78 -16.98
C GLU A 113 -11.25 0.42 -16.02
N ALA A 114 -11.57 0.21 -14.74
CA ALA A 114 -11.55 1.26 -13.72
C ALA A 114 -10.15 1.85 -13.52
N TRP A 115 -9.12 1.01 -13.51
CA TRP A 115 -7.73 1.47 -13.44
C TRP A 115 -7.29 2.12 -14.76
N GLU A 116 -7.73 1.60 -15.91
CA GLU A 116 -7.45 2.17 -17.23
C GLU A 116 -7.98 3.61 -17.40
N GLU A 117 -9.14 3.91 -16.82
CA GLU A 117 -9.70 5.28 -16.82
C GLU A 117 -8.90 6.27 -15.95
N PHE A 118 -8.07 5.77 -15.02
CA PHE A 118 -7.26 6.59 -14.11
C PHE A 118 -5.79 6.68 -14.48
N LEU A 119 -5.38 6.11 -15.61
CA LEU A 119 -3.95 6.03 -15.91
C LEU A 119 -3.33 7.40 -16.17
N LEU A 120 -4.05 8.51 -16.18
CA LEU A 120 -3.46 9.84 -16.40
C LEU A 120 -3.35 10.61 -15.08
N ILE A 121 -2.13 10.71 -14.59
CA ILE A 121 -1.76 11.43 -13.37
C ILE A 121 -1.04 12.73 -13.75
N TYR A 122 -1.63 13.84 -13.37
CA TYR A 122 -1.16 15.20 -13.60
C TYR A 122 -0.33 15.71 -12.41
N ASN A 123 -0.51 15.11 -11.23
CA ASN A 123 0.29 15.43 -10.06
C ASN A 123 0.84 14.18 -9.39
N SER A 124 2.16 14.07 -9.35
CA SER A 124 2.86 13.08 -8.56
C SER A 124 4.08 13.68 -7.84
N VAL A 125 4.34 13.14 -6.66
CA VAL A 125 5.61 13.32 -5.95
C VAL A 125 6.48 12.13 -6.30
N GLY A 126 7.67 12.41 -6.84
CA GLY A 126 8.58 11.37 -7.30
C GLY A 126 9.27 10.64 -6.16
N ALA A 127 9.31 9.32 -6.24
CA ALA A 127 10.18 8.48 -5.43
C ALA A 127 11.09 7.67 -6.38
N GLU A 128 12.33 7.42 -5.97
CA GLU A 128 13.31 6.71 -6.82
C GLU A 128 12.92 5.25 -6.98
N LYS A 129 12.52 4.59 -5.88
CA LYS A 129 12.17 3.17 -5.85
C LYS A 129 11.45 2.78 -4.59
N ALA A 130 10.72 1.66 -4.64
CA ALA A 130 10.27 0.96 -3.43
C ALA A 130 11.47 0.41 -2.64
N LYS A 131 11.39 0.46 -1.31
CA LYS A 131 12.38 -0.20 -0.43
C LYS A 131 12.27 -1.73 -0.54
N PRO A 132 13.33 -2.48 -0.21
CA PRO A 132 13.27 -3.95 -0.17
C PRO A 132 12.08 -4.45 0.66
N GLY A 133 11.32 -5.41 0.11
CA GLY A 133 10.13 -5.98 0.74
C GLY A 133 8.87 -5.11 0.75
N ALA A 134 8.93 -3.89 0.22
CA ALA A 134 7.74 -3.14 -0.12
C ALA A 134 7.18 -3.63 -1.47
N LEU A 135 5.85 -3.65 -1.56
CA LEU A 135 5.12 -4.05 -2.75
C LEU A 135 4.77 -2.79 -3.54
N GLN A 136 5.45 -2.58 -4.67
CA GLN A 136 5.06 -1.57 -5.65
C GLN A 136 3.81 -2.05 -6.37
N LEU A 137 2.68 -1.36 -6.19
CA LEU A 137 1.36 -1.77 -6.68
C LEU A 137 0.94 -0.95 -7.91
N LEU A 138 1.23 0.34 -7.91
CA LEU A 138 1.01 1.24 -9.04
C LEU A 138 2.32 1.96 -9.35
N GLU A 139 2.63 2.13 -10.62
CA GLU A 139 3.86 2.77 -11.10
C GLU A 139 3.64 3.58 -12.38
N THR A 140 4.58 4.45 -12.73
CA THR A 140 4.57 5.15 -14.01
C THR A 140 4.81 4.18 -15.17
N ASP A 141 4.14 4.42 -16.29
CA ASP A 141 4.27 3.68 -17.55
C ASP A 141 5.36 4.33 -18.41
N GLU A 142 6.57 4.38 -17.87
CA GLU A 142 7.77 4.97 -18.48
C GLU A 142 8.90 3.93 -18.57
N GLU A 143 10.01 4.29 -19.24
CA GLU A 143 11.17 3.38 -19.38
C GLU A 143 11.80 3.03 -18.02
N GLU A 144 11.78 3.99 -17.09
CA GLU A 144 12.18 3.81 -15.69
C GLU A 144 10.94 4.03 -14.79
N PRO A 145 10.20 2.95 -14.45
CA PRO A 145 8.95 3.09 -13.70
C PRO A 145 9.17 3.61 -12.27
N GLU A 146 8.54 4.73 -11.95
CA GLU A 146 8.52 5.30 -10.61
C GLU A 146 7.33 4.77 -9.80
N PRO A 147 7.50 4.45 -8.50
CA PRO A 147 6.40 4.03 -7.65
C PRO A 147 5.38 5.16 -7.43
N LEU A 148 4.09 4.82 -7.59
CA LEU A 148 2.96 5.70 -7.33
C LEU A 148 2.11 5.23 -6.14
N ILE A 149 1.91 3.91 -6.00
CA ILE A 149 1.30 3.33 -4.79
C ILE A 149 2.18 2.19 -4.34
N VAL A 150 2.65 2.26 -3.09
CA VAL A 150 3.51 1.24 -2.48
C VAL A 150 2.93 0.81 -1.15
N TYR A 151 2.77 -0.48 -0.97
CA TYR A 151 2.34 -1.10 0.27
C TYR A 151 3.52 -1.74 0.98
N SER A 152 3.62 -1.56 2.30
CA SER A 152 4.57 -2.33 3.10
C SER A 152 4.07 -2.53 4.53
N ARG A 153 4.88 -3.24 5.31
CA ARG A 153 4.75 -3.29 6.77
C ARG A 153 5.98 -2.70 7.43
N TYR A 154 5.77 -2.00 8.53
CA TYR A 154 6.81 -1.50 9.42
C TYR A 154 6.46 -1.88 10.85
N GLY A 155 7.30 -2.69 11.50
CA GLY A 155 6.95 -3.36 12.75
C GLY A 155 5.64 -4.15 12.61
N SER A 156 4.69 -3.91 13.52
CA SER A 156 3.36 -4.53 13.49
C SER A 156 2.36 -3.83 12.56
N GLY A 157 2.67 -2.63 12.05
CA GLY A 157 1.74 -1.79 11.31
C GLY A 157 1.79 -1.96 9.79
N VAL A 158 0.87 -1.24 9.13
CA VAL A 158 0.79 -1.14 7.66
C VAL A 158 1.18 0.26 7.25
N VAL A 159 1.99 0.35 6.19
CA VAL A 159 2.40 1.63 5.61
C VAL A 159 2.01 1.63 4.14
N VAL A 160 1.30 2.66 3.73
CA VAL A 160 0.99 2.91 2.33
C VAL A 160 1.59 4.24 1.92
N TYR A 161 2.37 4.24 0.86
CA TYR A 161 2.77 5.45 0.14
C TYR A 161 1.85 5.63 -1.04
N MET A 162 1.39 6.86 -1.23
CA MET A 162 0.58 7.29 -2.35
C MET A 162 1.21 8.56 -2.92
N GLY A 163 2.02 8.38 -3.96
CA GLY A 163 2.75 9.44 -4.65
C GLY A 163 1.88 10.37 -5.48
N THR A 164 0.55 10.30 -5.37
CA THR A 164 -0.40 11.20 -6.03
C THR A 164 -1.60 11.46 -5.11
N ASP A 165 -2.16 12.67 -5.16
CA ASP A 165 -3.40 13.03 -4.49
C ASP A 165 -4.63 12.90 -5.39
N GLU A 166 -4.44 12.51 -6.65
CA GLU A 166 -5.46 12.67 -7.70
C GLU A 166 -6.61 11.67 -7.67
N LEU A 167 -6.62 10.73 -6.73
CA LEU A 167 -7.73 9.77 -6.59
C LEU A 167 -9.08 10.44 -6.31
N TRP A 168 -9.11 11.70 -5.89
CA TRP A 168 -10.36 12.47 -5.81
C TRP A 168 -11.10 12.51 -7.16
N ARG A 169 -10.39 12.43 -8.30
CA ARG A 169 -10.97 12.40 -9.65
C ARG A 169 -11.88 11.19 -9.87
N TRP A 170 -11.64 10.08 -9.14
CA TRP A 170 -12.51 8.89 -9.20
C TRP A 170 -13.94 9.16 -8.82
N ARG A 171 -14.21 10.19 -8.00
CA ARG A 171 -15.58 10.59 -7.68
C ARG A 171 -16.40 11.00 -8.91
N TYR A 172 -15.74 11.35 -10.01
CA TYR A 172 -16.38 11.71 -11.27
C TYR A 172 -16.31 10.56 -12.27
N ARG A 173 -15.10 10.01 -12.49
CA ARG A 173 -14.83 8.89 -13.39
C ARG A 173 -13.66 8.08 -12.82
N PRO A 174 -13.81 6.76 -12.56
CA PRO A 174 -14.90 5.88 -12.99
C PRO A 174 -16.24 6.08 -12.27
N GLY A 175 -16.22 6.66 -11.08
CA GLY A 175 -17.42 7.01 -10.32
C GLY A 175 -17.22 6.87 -8.81
N PRO A 176 -18.14 7.44 -8.02
CA PRO A 176 -18.01 7.49 -6.56
C PRO A 176 -17.94 6.10 -5.91
N VAL A 177 -18.56 5.07 -6.52
CA VAL A 177 -18.48 3.69 -6.02
C VAL A 177 -17.04 3.16 -6.04
N THR A 178 -16.30 3.39 -7.13
CA THR A 178 -14.90 2.98 -7.26
C THR A 178 -14.02 3.70 -6.25
N HIS A 179 -14.23 5.00 -6.06
CA HIS A 179 -13.56 5.79 -5.03
C HIS A 179 -13.81 5.22 -3.63
N ASP A 180 -15.07 4.93 -3.28
CA ASP A 180 -15.42 4.42 -1.96
C ASP A 180 -14.90 2.99 -1.74
N ARG A 181 -14.89 2.15 -2.78
CA ARG A 181 -14.29 0.81 -2.73
C ARG A 181 -12.78 0.87 -2.46
N PHE A 182 -12.05 1.79 -3.07
CA PHE A 182 -10.62 1.98 -2.80
C PHE A 182 -10.35 2.29 -1.33
N TRP A 183 -11.01 3.32 -0.79
CA TRP A 183 -10.83 3.70 0.63
C TRP A 183 -11.37 2.62 1.58
N GLY A 184 -12.42 1.90 1.19
CA GLY A 184 -12.93 0.73 1.90
C GLY A 184 -11.91 -0.41 1.94
N ALA A 185 -11.25 -0.72 0.82
CA ALA A 185 -10.19 -1.72 0.73
C ALA A 185 -9.01 -1.36 1.63
N LEU A 186 -8.58 -0.10 1.62
CA LEU A 186 -7.55 0.42 2.53
C LEU A 186 -7.97 0.28 4.01
N LEU A 187 -9.21 0.65 4.36
CA LEU A 187 -9.73 0.48 5.73
C LEU A 187 -9.75 -1.00 6.14
N GLN A 188 -10.11 -1.91 5.24
CA GLN A 188 -10.06 -3.36 5.50
C GLN A 188 -8.63 -3.84 5.79
N GLN A 189 -7.61 -3.30 5.11
CA GLN A 189 -6.21 -3.61 5.43
C GLN A 189 -5.84 -3.20 6.86
N THR A 190 -6.43 -2.12 7.39
CA THR A 190 -6.19 -1.67 8.78
C THR A 190 -6.77 -2.62 9.82
N ALA A 191 -7.96 -3.16 9.55
CA ALA A 191 -8.61 -4.12 10.43
C ALA A 191 -7.80 -5.42 10.52
N LEU A 192 -7.31 -5.91 9.37
CA LEU A 192 -6.46 -7.11 9.31
C LEU A 192 -5.17 -6.93 10.11
N ALA A 193 -4.50 -5.77 9.99
CA ALA A 193 -3.27 -5.50 10.71
C ALA A 193 -3.42 -5.62 12.25
N ARG A 194 -4.57 -5.18 12.79
CA ARG A 194 -4.85 -5.19 14.23
C ARG A 194 -5.41 -6.53 14.73
N LEU A 195 -6.19 -7.23 13.91
CA LEU A 195 -6.73 -8.55 14.22
C LEU A 195 -5.65 -9.63 14.24
N LEU A 196 -4.59 -9.47 13.44
CA LEU A 196 -3.43 -10.36 13.41
C LEU A 196 -2.51 -10.20 14.65
N GLY A 197 -3.05 -9.84 15.81
CA GLY A 197 -2.32 -9.53 17.05
C GLY A 197 -1.24 -10.55 17.42
N GLU A 198 -1.44 -11.84 17.13
CA GLU A 198 -0.48 -12.94 17.33
C GLU A 198 0.35 -13.29 16.08
N SER A 199 -0.14 -12.97 14.88
CA SER A 199 0.49 -13.25 13.58
C SER A 199 1.22 -12.03 13.01
N ARG A 200 1.82 -11.17 13.85
CA ARG A 200 2.53 -9.95 13.43
C ARG A 200 3.67 -10.18 12.42
N ARG A 201 4.11 -11.43 12.30
CA ARG A 201 5.16 -11.90 11.39
C ARG A 201 4.64 -12.41 10.05
N LEU A 202 3.33 -12.49 9.86
CA LEU A 202 2.71 -13.07 8.67
C LEU A 202 1.64 -12.12 8.10
N ALA A 203 1.74 -11.83 6.81
CA ALA A 203 0.65 -11.23 6.05
C ALA A 203 0.34 -12.13 4.85
N LEU A 204 -0.91 -12.50 4.68
CA LEU A 204 -1.40 -13.33 3.58
C LEU A 204 -2.28 -12.51 2.65
N PHE A 205 -2.13 -12.76 1.35
CA PHE A 205 -2.90 -12.13 0.29
C PHE A 205 -3.40 -13.20 -0.67
N ILE A 206 -4.64 -13.02 -1.13
CA ILE A 206 -5.26 -13.80 -2.19
C ILE A 206 -5.61 -12.85 -3.33
N ASP A 207 -5.37 -13.28 -4.56
CA ASP A 207 -5.59 -12.46 -5.76
C ASP A 207 -7.05 -12.36 -6.21
N LYS A 208 -7.95 -13.18 -5.63
CA LYS A 208 -9.39 -13.14 -5.90
C LYS A 208 -10.17 -13.49 -4.63
N ARG A 209 -11.37 -12.93 -4.50
CA ARG A 209 -12.30 -13.26 -3.40
C ARG A 209 -13.34 -14.29 -3.82
N GLU A 210 -13.77 -14.21 -5.07
CA GLU A 210 -14.71 -15.15 -5.68
C GLU A 210 -13.94 -16.01 -6.68
N LEU A 211 -14.15 -17.33 -6.60
CA LEU A 211 -13.51 -18.31 -7.47
C LEU A 211 -14.58 -19.01 -8.31
N GLY A 212 -14.43 -18.93 -9.62
CA GLY A 212 -15.18 -19.74 -10.56
C GLY A 212 -14.60 -21.16 -10.68
N VAL A 213 -15.40 -22.07 -11.25
CA VAL A 213 -14.93 -23.44 -11.53
C VAL A 213 -13.81 -23.40 -12.57
N GLY A 214 -12.63 -23.88 -12.18
CA GLY A 214 -11.44 -23.91 -13.04
C GLY A 214 -10.53 -22.68 -12.90
N ASP A 215 -10.88 -21.73 -12.03
CA ASP A 215 -9.98 -20.63 -11.70
C ASP A 215 -8.78 -21.11 -10.89
N GLU A 216 -7.60 -20.59 -11.25
CA GLU A 216 -6.41 -20.65 -10.39
C GLU A 216 -6.45 -19.48 -9.41
N GLN A 217 -6.04 -19.77 -8.18
CA GLN A 217 -5.93 -18.83 -7.06
C GLN A 217 -4.45 -18.69 -6.71
N VAL A 218 -3.91 -17.48 -6.76
CA VAL A 218 -2.54 -17.23 -6.28
C VAL A 218 -2.58 -16.84 -4.82
N VAL A 219 -1.72 -17.47 -4.03
CA VAL A 219 -1.52 -17.10 -2.62
C VAL A 219 -0.17 -16.42 -2.49
N SER A 220 -0.16 -15.24 -1.88
CA SER A 220 1.07 -14.51 -1.58
C SER A 220 1.21 -14.34 -0.08
N ALA A 221 2.43 -14.45 0.43
CA ALA A 221 2.73 -14.28 1.84
C ALA A 221 3.94 -13.36 2.03
N ARG A 222 3.86 -12.44 2.98
CA ARG A 222 5.04 -11.82 3.59
C ARG A 222 5.28 -12.47 4.95
N VAL A 223 6.46 -13.05 5.13
CA VAL A 223 6.84 -13.81 6.32
C VAL A 223 8.11 -13.22 6.94
N LEU A 224 8.05 -12.99 8.25
CA LEU A 224 9.16 -12.52 9.07
C LEU A 224 9.60 -13.62 10.05
N GLY A 225 10.91 -13.68 10.33
CA GLY A 225 11.52 -14.50 11.37
C GLY A 225 11.16 -14.03 12.78
N GLU A 226 11.60 -14.78 13.80
CA GLU A 226 11.37 -14.43 15.22
C GLU A 226 11.98 -13.07 15.61
N ASP A 227 13.02 -12.65 14.91
CA ASP A 227 13.69 -11.36 15.03
C ASP A 227 12.99 -10.23 14.25
N TYR A 228 11.81 -10.51 13.68
CA TYR A 228 11.05 -9.60 12.81
C TYR A 228 11.79 -9.16 11.54
N GLN A 229 12.87 -9.87 11.18
CA GLN A 229 13.53 -9.69 9.90
C GLN A 229 12.87 -10.56 8.82
N PRO A 230 12.98 -10.18 7.54
CA PRO A 230 12.58 -11.01 6.40
C PRO A 230 13.02 -12.46 6.55
N LEU A 231 12.08 -13.42 6.48
CA LEU A 231 12.42 -14.84 6.50
C LEU A 231 13.31 -15.17 5.29
N GLN A 232 14.36 -15.96 5.54
CA GLN A 232 15.39 -16.28 4.54
C GLN A 232 15.26 -17.70 3.97
N ASP A 233 14.14 -18.38 4.25
CA ASP A 233 13.86 -19.70 3.71
C ASP A 233 13.50 -19.60 2.22
N ASP A 234 13.78 -20.66 1.44
CA ASP A 234 13.48 -20.66 0.00
C ASP A 234 12.01 -20.98 -0.28
N THR A 235 11.33 -21.65 0.65
CA THR A 235 9.90 -21.95 0.57
C THR A 235 9.24 -21.85 1.94
N VAL A 236 7.93 -21.59 1.93
CA VAL A 236 7.05 -21.68 3.11
C VAL A 236 5.79 -22.45 2.74
N THR A 237 5.22 -23.20 3.69
CA THR A 237 3.96 -23.92 3.47
C THR A 237 2.83 -23.19 4.17
N VAL A 238 1.72 -23.00 3.45
CA VAL A 238 0.49 -22.43 3.99
C VAL A 238 -0.66 -23.42 3.82
N GLU A 239 -1.58 -23.44 4.77
CA GLU A 239 -2.83 -24.19 4.68
C GLU A 239 -3.95 -23.25 4.24
N VAL A 240 -4.64 -23.60 3.16
CA VAL A 240 -5.74 -22.81 2.60
C VAL A 240 -7.03 -23.64 2.68
N GLU A 241 -8.11 -23.00 3.13
CA GLU A 241 -9.44 -23.59 3.22
C GLU A 241 -10.40 -22.75 2.39
N ALA A 242 -11.02 -23.34 1.37
CA ALA A 242 -12.07 -22.67 0.61
C ALA A 242 -13.37 -22.72 1.41
N MET A 243 -14.02 -21.56 1.55
CA MET A 243 -15.27 -21.39 2.27
C MET A 243 -16.42 -21.29 1.27
N ASP A 244 -17.52 -21.99 1.50
CA ASP A 244 -18.76 -21.82 0.72
C ASP A 244 -19.54 -20.55 1.14
N GLU A 245 -20.61 -20.24 0.40
CA GLU A 245 -21.46 -19.06 0.66
C GLU A 245 -22.15 -19.08 2.03
N GLU A 246 -22.30 -20.25 2.65
CA GLU A 246 -22.89 -20.43 4.00
C GLU A 246 -21.82 -20.39 5.11
N GLY A 247 -20.55 -20.19 4.75
CA GLY A 247 -19.40 -20.20 5.67
C GLY A 247 -18.97 -21.61 6.10
N GLY A 248 -19.48 -22.64 5.42
CA GLY A 248 -19.01 -24.02 5.53
C GLY A 248 -17.62 -24.16 4.92
N GLY A 249 -16.65 -24.51 5.75
CA GLY A 249 -15.30 -24.84 5.30
C GLY A 249 -15.30 -26.13 4.49
N SER A 250 -14.63 -26.11 3.35
CA SER A 250 -14.38 -27.30 2.53
C SER A 250 -13.02 -27.95 2.87
N ARG A 251 -12.41 -28.66 1.91
CA ARG A 251 -11.15 -29.37 2.14
C ARG A 251 -9.98 -28.40 2.30
N LYS A 252 -9.26 -28.51 3.42
CA LYS A 252 -7.94 -27.91 3.63
C LYS A 252 -6.91 -28.43 2.64
N THR A 253 -6.17 -27.52 2.03
CA THR A 253 -5.13 -27.80 1.04
C THR A 253 -3.84 -27.13 1.46
N GLU A 254 -2.74 -27.88 1.49
CA GLU A 254 -1.41 -27.32 1.70
C GLU A 254 -0.86 -26.78 0.37
N VAL A 255 -0.38 -25.54 0.39
CA VAL A 255 0.23 -24.86 -0.75
C VAL A 255 1.65 -24.47 -0.37
N VAL A 256 2.61 -24.81 -1.24
CA VAL A 256 4.02 -24.42 -1.07
C VAL A 256 4.24 -23.11 -1.80
N LEU A 257 4.60 -22.07 -1.06
CA LEU A 257 4.95 -20.77 -1.60
C LEU A 257 6.46 -20.67 -1.77
N ASN A 258 6.91 -20.24 -2.94
CA ASN A 258 8.32 -20.07 -3.27
C ASN A 258 8.75 -18.62 -3.01
N VAL A 259 9.99 -18.43 -2.55
CA VAL A 259 10.53 -17.08 -2.32
C VAL A 259 10.58 -16.30 -3.64
N VAL A 260 10.05 -15.08 -3.61
CA VAL A 260 10.07 -14.14 -4.74
C VAL A 260 10.94 -12.93 -4.43
N ASN A 261 11.00 -12.50 -3.16
CA ASN A 261 11.93 -11.49 -2.70
C ASN A 261 12.43 -11.85 -1.30
N LYS A 262 13.70 -12.29 -1.23
CA LYS A 262 14.34 -12.78 -0.01
C LYS A 262 14.67 -11.65 0.98
N GLU A 263 15.03 -10.47 0.48
CA GLU A 263 15.24 -9.27 1.30
C GLU A 263 13.94 -8.71 1.89
N GLY A 264 12.79 -9.11 1.33
CA GLY A 264 11.47 -8.70 1.78
C GLY A 264 10.67 -9.77 2.51
N GLY A 265 11.13 -11.02 2.49
CA GLY A 265 10.42 -12.17 3.03
C GLY A 265 9.12 -12.43 2.26
N LEU A 266 9.11 -12.19 0.94
CA LEU A 266 7.94 -12.35 0.09
C LEU A 266 7.95 -13.71 -0.60
N TYR A 267 6.82 -14.40 -0.55
CA TYR A 267 6.61 -15.73 -1.12
C TYR A 267 5.31 -15.77 -1.94
N GLU A 268 5.28 -16.54 -3.04
CA GLU A 268 4.09 -16.75 -3.87
C GLU A 268 3.99 -18.22 -4.33
N GLY A 269 2.78 -18.73 -4.50
CA GLY A 269 2.50 -20.08 -4.99
C GLY A 269 1.03 -20.29 -5.34
#